data_AF-A0A7Z9I6I8-F1
#
_entry.id   AF-A0A7Z9I6I8-F1
#
_cell.length_a   1.000
_cell.length_b   1.000
_cell.length_c   1.000
_cell.angle_alpha   90.00
_cell.angle_beta   90.00
_cell.angle_gamma   90.00
#
_symmetry.space_group_name_H-M   'P 1'
#
loop_
_entity.id
_entity.type
_entity.pdbx_description
1 polymer ?
#
loop_
_entity_poly.entity_id
_entity_poly.type
_entity_poly.pdbx_seq_one_letter_code
_entity_poly.pdbx_strand_id
1 'polypeptide(L)'
;MNNRDTAPAVWKRQYKTDFALLNTHQEEIEFLQDLLKVNKKKITELEEEKLSITENQTKLSNLEDLQELLFSKLKIARRQKLVLPTYETPEAQKISTELSSETTPKRKPHTFFIAHQKNMGIPRGKAWINFKSLANESKGEKQIEIIDFGKIYLKRDRSDLENQVLWSPIKFESTNDGTEITKTAFDKAYDRHNTDIKDITKT
;
A
#
# COMPACT_ATOMS: atom_id res chain seq x y z
N MET A 1 -4.00 39.06 14.95
CA MET A 1 -4.21 37.64 15.29
C MET A 1 -3.40 36.83 14.31
N ASN A 2 -2.36 36.13 14.77
CA ASN A 2 -1.53 35.28 13.93
C ASN A 2 -2.39 34.08 13.49
N ASN A 3 -2.96 34.14 12.27
CA ASN A 3 -3.54 32.98 11.63
C ASN A 3 -2.40 32.02 11.28
N ARG A 4 -1.93 31.26 12.26
CA ARG A 4 -1.19 30.02 12.00
C ARG A 4 -2.20 29.08 11.38
N ASP A 5 -2.12 28.93 10.06
CA ASP A 5 -2.91 27.94 9.34
C ASP A 5 -2.43 26.54 9.78
N THR A 6 -3.11 25.96 10.77
CA THR A 6 -2.84 24.61 11.25
C THR A 6 -3.18 23.61 10.15
N ALA A 7 -2.49 22.46 10.11
CA ALA A 7 -2.78 21.40 9.12
C ALA A 7 -4.27 21.03 9.00
N PRO A 8 -5.05 20.92 10.10
CA PRO A 8 -6.50 20.71 10.03
C PRO A 8 -7.27 21.88 9.38
N ALA A 9 -6.82 23.13 9.59
CA ALA A 9 -7.44 24.30 8.98
C ALA A 9 -7.16 24.37 7.47
N VAL A 10 -5.92 24.08 7.05
CA VAL A 10 -5.55 23.97 5.63
C VAL A 10 -6.37 22.89 4.93
N TRP A 11 -6.48 21.71 5.54
CA TRP A 11 -7.32 20.62 5.01
C TRP A 11 -8.78 21.07 4.83
N LYS A 12 -9.37 21.67 5.86
CA LYS A 12 -10.76 22.14 5.83
C LYS A 12 -11.02 23.17 4.75
N ARG A 13 -10.05 24.07 4.52
CA ARG A 13 -10.18 25.20 3.58
C ARG A 13 -9.95 24.79 2.14
N GLN A 14 -8.97 23.90 1.88
CA GLN A 14 -8.50 23.63 0.53
C GLN A 14 -9.00 22.30 -0.04
N TYR A 15 -9.12 21.26 0.78
CA TYR A 15 -9.30 19.90 0.26
C TYR A 15 -10.63 19.26 0.69
N LYS A 16 -11.32 19.80 1.70
CA LYS A 16 -12.53 19.18 2.25
C LYS A 16 -13.67 19.06 1.24
N THR A 17 -13.91 20.09 0.44
CA THR A 17 -15.00 20.10 -0.55
C THR A 17 -14.70 19.11 -1.67
N ASP A 18 -13.52 19.20 -2.27
CA ASP A 18 -13.10 18.30 -3.36
C ASP A 18 -13.07 16.85 -2.91
N PHE A 19 -12.56 16.59 -1.70
CA PHE A 19 -12.55 15.24 -1.12
C PHE A 19 -13.98 14.69 -0.90
N ALA A 20 -14.95 15.55 -0.57
CA ALA A 20 -16.34 15.15 -0.37
C ALA A 20 -17.10 14.90 -1.70
N LEU A 21 -16.55 15.31 -2.84
CA LEU A 21 -17.10 15.05 -4.18
C LEU A 21 -16.63 13.71 -4.77
N LEU A 22 -15.70 13.02 -4.11
CA LEU A 22 -15.20 11.72 -4.55
C LEU A 22 -16.26 10.65 -4.27
N ASN A 23 -16.57 9.83 -5.28
CA ASN A 23 -17.67 8.88 -5.21
C ASN A 23 -17.21 7.47 -4.79
N THR A 24 -15.91 7.21 -4.86
CA THR A 24 -15.33 5.90 -4.57
C THR A 24 -14.14 5.99 -3.60
N HIS A 25 -13.97 4.95 -2.80
CA HIS A 25 -12.78 4.81 -1.94
C HIS A 25 -11.47 4.78 -2.71
N GLN A 26 -11.49 4.35 -3.97
CA GLN A 26 -10.30 4.34 -4.83
C GLN A 26 -9.89 5.77 -5.22
N GLU A 27 -10.86 6.60 -5.61
CA GLU A 27 -10.63 8.03 -5.87
C GLU A 27 -10.13 8.77 -4.62
N GLU A 28 -10.69 8.47 -3.43
CA GLU A 28 -10.20 9.02 -2.16
C GLU A 28 -8.72 8.68 -1.90
N ILE A 29 -8.31 7.45 -2.21
CA ILE A 29 -6.93 6.99 -2.04
C ILE A 29 -6.00 7.70 -3.02
N GLU A 30 -6.37 7.79 -4.30
CA GLU A 30 -5.58 8.43 -5.35
C GLU A 30 -5.42 9.92 -5.08
N PHE A 31 -6.50 10.60 -4.71
CA PHE A 31 -6.48 12.01 -4.31
C PHE A 31 -5.51 12.27 -3.15
N LEU A 32 -5.54 11.44 -2.11
CA LEU A 32 -4.63 11.56 -0.97
C LEU A 32 -3.17 11.26 -1.34
N GLN A 33 -2.92 10.33 -2.27
CA GLN A 33 -1.57 10.03 -2.76
C GLN A 33 -0.97 11.18 -3.56
N ASP A 34 -1.76 11.83 -4.41
CA ASP A 34 -1.33 13.00 -5.16
C ASP A 34 -1.03 14.18 -4.25
N LEU A 35 -1.88 14.44 -3.26
CA LEU A 35 -1.62 15.48 -2.26
C LEU A 35 -0.34 15.23 -1.47
N LEU A 36 -0.08 13.98 -1.06
CA LEU A 36 1.18 13.61 -0.38
C LEU A 36 2.40 13.87 -1.25
N LYS A 37 2.31 13.59 -2.56
CA LYS A 37 3.39 13.81 -3.52
C LYS A 37 3.67 15.30 -3.70
N VAL A 38 2.62 16.10 -3.86
CA VAL A 38 2.73 17.56 -4.00
C VAL A 38 3.28 18.20 -2.73
N ASN A 39 2.80 17.80 -1.56
CA ASN A 39 3.24 18.38 -0.29
C ASN A 39 4.70 18.00 0.04
N LYS A 40 5.10 16.75 -0.23
CA LYS A 40 6.50 16.33 -0.10
C LYS A 40 7.44 17.16 -0.98
N LYS A 41 7.04 17.44 -2.23
CA LYS A 41 7.82 18.29 -3.15
C LYS A 41 8.02 19.71 -2.59
N LYS A 42 6.95 20.32 -2.04
CA LYS A 42 7.03 21.65 -1.40
C LYS A 42 7.96 21.69 -0.20
N ILE A 43 7.98 20.62 0.63
CA ILE A 43 8.91 20.50 1.75
C ILE A 43 10.35 20.51 1.23
N THR A 44 10.67 19.67 0.24
CA THR A 44 12.02 19.58 -0.33
C THR A 44 12.47 20.92 -0.95
N GLU A 45 11.59 21.62 -1.67
CA GLU A 45 11.88 22.94 -2.24
C GLU A 45 12.19 23.99 -1.14
N LEU A 46 11.42 23.99 -0.04
CA LEU A 46 11.65 24.88 1.11
C LEU A 46 12.89 24.52 1.94
N GLU A 47 13.28 23.25 1.98
CA GLU A 47 14.53 22.80 2.61
C GLU A 47 15.76 23.27 1.82
N GLU A 48 15.66 23.29 0.48
CA GLU A 48 16.73 23.75 -0.44
C GLU A 48 16.84 25.29 -0.47
N GLU A 49 15.73 26.01 -0.34
CA GLU A 49 15.66 27.48 -0.32
C GLU A 49 16.10 28.05 1.05
N LYS A 50 17.39 27.94 1.37
CA LYS A 50 18.00 28.56 2.56
C LYS A 50 18.01 30.10 2.48
N LEU A 51 16.94 30.77 2.94
CA LEU A 51 16.98 32.21 3.31
C LEU A 51 15.81 32.59 4.25
N SER A 52 16.12 33.32 5.33
CA SER A 52 15.23 33.81 6.42
C SER A 52 14.77 32.74 7.44
N ILE A 53 15.40 32.76 8.62
CA ILE A 53 15.43 31.64 9.59
C ILE A 53 14.09 31.40 10.30
N THR A 54 13.16 32.37 10.39
CA THR A 54 11.95 32.20 11.23
C THR A 54 10.67 31.88 10.44
N GLU A 55 10.52 32.49 9.26
CA GLU A 55 9.30 32.33 8.45
C GLU A 55 9.28 30.96 7.74
N ASN A 56 10.42 30.52 7.20
CA ASN A 56 10.54 29.23 6.53
C ASN A 56 10.44 28.06 7.50
N GLN A 57 10.93 28.21 8.73
CA GLN A 57 10.75 27.19 9.79
C GLN A 57 9.28 26.97 10.12
N THR A 58 8.49 28.05 10.22
CA THR A 58 7.05 27.92 10.50
C THR A 58 6.30 27.33 9.32
N LYS A 59 6.66 27.69 8.08
CA LYS A 59 6.07 27.10 6.86
C LYS A 59 6.40 25.61 6.74
N LEU A 60 7.65 25.21 6.99
CA LEU A 60 8.08 23.81 7.00
C LEU A 60 7.31 23.00 8.03
N SER A 61 7.25 23.47 9.28
CA SER A 61 6.49 22.80 10.35
C SER A 61 5.02 22.60 9.98
N ASN A 62 4.36 23.61 9.37
CA ASN A 62 2.97 23.47 8.91
C ASN A 62 2.83 22.44 7.78
N LEU A 63 3.80 22.34 6.86
CA LEU A 63 3.79 21.37 5.77
C LEU A 63 4.06 19.95 6.28
N GLU A 64 4.93 19.79 7.27
CA GLU A 64 5.19 18.50 7.95
C GLU A 64 3.93 18.01 8.69
N ASP A 65 3.27 18.89 9.45
CA ASP A 65 2.01 18.58 10.12
C ASP A 65 0.92 18.17 9.11
N LEU A 66 0.88 18.84 7.95
CA LEU A 66 -0.05 18.50 6.86
C LEU A 66 0.31 17.15 6.24
N GLN A 67 1.59 16.84 6.09
CA GLN A 67 2.06 15.55 5.60
C GLN A 67 1.61 14.41 6.52
N GLU A 68 1.77 14.56 7.84
CA GLU A 68 1.36 13.57 8.83
C GLU A 68 -0.17 13.38 8.84
N LEU A 69 -0.93 14.47 8.71
CA LEU A 69 -2.39 14.42 8.60
C LEU A 69 -2.83 13.65 7.34
N LEU A 70 -2.20 13.91 6.19
CA LEU A 70 -2.50 13.22 4.94
C LEU A 70 -2.18 11.71 5.04
N PHE A 71 -1.05 11.33 5.66
CA PHE A 71 -0.72 9.93 5.91
C PHE A 71 -1.76 9.23 6.79
N SER A 72 -2.23 9.90 7.85
CA SER A 72 -3.25 9.36 8.74
C SER A 72 -4.58 9.15 8.02
N LYS A 73 -5.00 10.11 7.20
CA LYS A 73 -6.21 10.00 6.35
C LYS A 73 -6.09 8.87 5.34
N LEU A 74 -4.95 8.75 4.66
CA LEU A 74 -4.70 7.68 3.70
C LEU A 74 -4.74 6.30 4.37
N LYS A 75 -4.20 6.17 5.58
CA LYS A 75 -4.27 4.94 6.38
C LYS A 75 -5.70 4.58 6.75
N ILE A 76 -6.55 5.56 7.06
CA ILE A 76 -7.97 5.37 7.35
C ILE A 76 -8.73 4.95 6.08
N ALA A 77 -8.59 5.68 4.97
CA ALA A 77 -9.25 5.36 3.70
C ALA A 77 -8.90 3.95 3.21
N ARG A 78 -7.61 3.58 3.29
CA ARG A 78 -7.15 2.21 2.99
C ARG A 78 -7.76 1.17 3.91
N ARG A 79 -7.94 1.47 5.20
CA ARG A 79 -8.62 0.56 6.14
C ARG A 79 -10.12 0.43 5.85
N GLN A 80 -10.80 1.50 5.45
CA GLN A 80 -12.21 1.48 5.09
C GLN A 80 -12.46 0.61 3.84
N LYS A 81 -11.55 0.65 2.85
CA LYS A 81 -11.55 -0.29 1.71
C LYS A 81 -11.49 -1.76 2.16
N LEU A 82 -10.72 -2.08 3.20
CA LEU A 82 -10.60 -3.44 3.75
C LEU A 82 -11.83 -3.91 4.54
N VAL A 83 -12.68 -2.98 5.00
CA VAL A 83 -13.78 -3.23 5.96
C VAL A 83 -15.14 -3.41 5.28
N LEU A 84 -15.29 -3.18 3.97
CA LEU A 84 -16.59 -3.36 3.30
C LEU A 84 -17.13 -4.80 3.47
N PRO A 85 -18.27 -4.97 4.15
CA PRO A 85 -19.15 -6.11 3.91
C PRO A 85 -19.89 -5.81 2.60
N THR A 86 -19.82 -6.72 1.63
CA THR A 86 -20.83 -6.78 0.58
C THR A 86 -22.18 -6.88 1.29
N TYR A 87 -22.98 -5.83 1.17
CA TYR A 87 -24.35 -5.79 1.66
C TYR A 87 -25.12 -7.02 1.15
N GLU A 88 -25.77 -7.70 2.08
CA GLU A 88 -26.52 -8.92 1.83
C GLU A 88 -27.71 -8.67 0.90
N THR A 89 -27.93 -9.58 -0.04
CA THR A 89 -29.29 -9.96 -0.44
C THR A 89 -29.51 -11.37 0.13
N PRO A 90 -30.38 -11.55 1.13
CA PRO A 90 -30.77 -12.87 1.57
C PRO A 90 -31.87 -13.37 0.64
N GLU A 91 -31.65 -14.49 -0.05
CA GLU A 91 -32.65 -15.53 -0.34
C GLU A 91 -32.03 -16.65 -1.20
N ALA A 92 -32.51 -17.88 -0.94
CA ALA A 92 -32.32 -19.11 -1.71
C ALA A 92 -30.99 -19.88 -1.60
N GLN A 93 -30.88 -20.62 -0.49
CA GLN A 93 -30.52 -22.05 -0.36
C GLN A 93 -29.93 -22.80 -1.58
N LYS A 94 -28.83 -23.54 -1.29
CA LYS A 94 -28.28 -24.70 -2.01
C LYS A 94 -27.89 -24.40 -3.47
N ILE A 95 -26.62 -24.53 -3.83
CA ILE A 95 -26.07 -25.82 -4.27
C ILE A 95 -24.61 -25.95 -3.81
N SER A 96 -24.33 -27.18 -3.39
CA SER A 96 -23.06 -27.79 -3.04
C SER A 96 -21.94 -27.53 -4.06
N THR A 97 -20.71 -27.57 -3.55
CA THR A 97 -19.56 -28.17 -4.26
C THR A 97 -19.37 -27.72 -5.70
N GLU A 98 -18.70 -26.59 -5.90
CA GLU A 98 -17.61 -26.55 -6.90
C GLU A 98 -16.46 -25.71 -6.36
N LEU A 99 -15.36 -26.41 -6.06
CA LEU A 99 -14.00 -25.90 -6.15
C LEU A 99 -13.80 -25.34 -7.57
N SER A 100 -14.25 -24.10 -7.82
CA SER A 100 -13.96 -23.44 -9.08
C SER A 100 -12.50 -22.98 -9.09
N SER A 101 -11.77 -23.64 -9.98
CA SER A 101 -10.35 -23.54 -10.27
C SER A 101 -10.06 -22.43 -11.29
N GLU A 102 -10.85 -21.35 -11.29
CA GLU A 102 -10.73 -20.18 -12.15
C GLU A 102 -10.97 -18.95 -11.26
N THR A 103 -10.00 -18.18 -10.78
CA THR A 103 -8.92 -17.50 -11.46
C THR A 103 -7.82 -17.22 -10.45
N THR A 104 -6.82 -18.08 -10.31
CA THR A 104 -5.56 -17.59 -9.73
C THR A 104 -4.95 -16.64 -10.77
N PRO A 105 -4.56 -15.41 -10.42
CA PRO A 105 -3.81 -14.57 -11.32
C PRO A 105 -2.62 -15.37 -11.85
N LYS A 106 -2.36 -15.35 -13.17
CA LYS A 106 -1.25 -16.11 -13.80
C LYS A 106 0.12 -15.85 -13.14
N ARG A 107 0.23 -14.79 -12.33
CA ARG A 107 1.44 -14.36 -11.63
C ARG A 107 1.29 -14.54 -10.12
N LYS A 108 2.37 -14.94 -9.45
CA LYS A 108 2.42 -15.15 -8.00
C LYS A 108 2.19 -13.83 -7.22
N PRO A 109 1.69 -13.89 -5.97
CA PRO A 109 1.32 -12.70 -5.20
C PRO A 109 2.46 -11.70 -4.98
N HIS A 110 3.71 -12.17 -4.89
CA HIS A 110 4.86 -11.28 -4.72
C HIS A 110 5.04 -10.31 -5.90
N THR A 111 4.58 -10.63 -7.11
CA THR A 111 4.69 -9.71 -8.26
C THR A 111 3.83 -8.47 -8.06
N PHE A 112 2.59 -8.64 -7.60
CA PHE A 112 1.67 -7.54 -7.32
C PHE A 112 2.14 -6.70 -6.13
N PHE A 113 2.60 -7.36 -5.07
CA PHE A 113 3.21 -6.69 -3.93
C PHE A 113 4.42 -5.85 -4.34
N ILE A 114 5.31 -6.38 -5.17
CA ILE A 114 6.48 -5.67 -5.69
C ILE A 114 6.08 -4.42 -6.48
N ALA A 115 5.07 -4.52 -7.36
CA ALA A 115 4.58 -3.38 -8.13
C ALA A 115 4.11 -2.25 -7.19
N HIS A 116 3.35 -2.58 -6.15
CA HIS A 116 2.92 -1.60 -5.16
C HIS A 116 4.10 -0.97 -4.40
N GLN A 117 5.05 -1.79 -3.95
CA GLN A 117 6.25 -1.31 -3.23
C GLN A 117 7.11 -0.37 -4.09
N LYS A 118 7.24 -0.67 -5.39
CA LYS A 118 7.93 0.19 -6.35
C LYS A 118 7.22 1.52 -6.56
N ASN A 119 5.90 1.52 -6.69
CA ASN A 119 5.12 2.75 -6.81
C ASN A 119 5.28 3.65 -5.58
N MET A 120 5.54 3.07 -4.40
CA MET A 120 5.87 3.79 -3.17
C MET A 120 7.36 4.20 -3.05
N GLY A 121 8.21 3.87 -4.03
CA GLY A 121 9.65 4.14 -4.00
C GLY A 121 10.42 3.32 -2.97
N ILE A 122 9.89 2.19 -2.51
CA ILE A 122 10.52 1.36 -1.47
C ILE A 122 11.57 0.45 -2.14
N PRO A 123 12.86 0.51 -1.74
CA PRO A 123 13.91 -0.27 -2.39
C PRO A 123 13.75 -1.78 -2.14
N ARG A 124 14.30 -2.59 -3.06
CA ARG A 124 14.23 -4.07 -3.09
C ARG A 124 14.40 -4.73 -1.72
N GLY A 125 15.49 -4.43 -1.03
CA GLY A 125 15.79 -5.03 0.28
C GLY A 125 14.72 -4.72 1.34
N LYS A 126 14.22 -3.48 1.36
CA LYS A 126 13.15 -3.05 2.27
C LYS A 126 11.80 -3.65 1.88
N ALA A 127 11.54 -3.84 0.58
CA ALA A 127 10.36 -4.54 0.10
C ALA A 127 10.36 -6.01 0.56
N TRP A 128 11.48 -6.72 0.49
CA TRP A 128 11.59 -8.09 1.01
C TRP A 128 11.33 -8.15 2.52
N ILE A 129 11.90 -7.23 3.31
CA ILE A 129 11.64 -7.14 4.75
C ILE A 129 10.15 -6.94 5.04
N ASN A 130 9.49 -6.02 4.31
CA ASN A 130 8.06 -5.79 4.46
C ASN A 130 7.25 -7.05 4.12
N PHE A 131 7.61 -7.77 3.05
CA PHE A 131 6.95 -9.01 2.66
C PHE A 131 7.07 -10.09 3.75
N LYS A 132 8.26 -10.26 4.35
CA LYS A 132 8.46 -11.14 5.51
C LYS A 132 7.62 -10.71 6.71
N SER A 133 7.47 -9.40 6.96
CA SER A 133 6.61 -8.90 8.05
C SER A 133 5.15 -9.28 7.85
N LEU A 134 4.63 -9.26 6.62
CA LEU A 134 3.27 -9.71 6.33
C LEU A 134 3.10 -11.21 6.62
N ALA A 135 4.11 -12.01 6.31
CA ALA A 135 4.11 -13.43 6.66
C ALA A 135 4.14 -13.68 8.17
N ASN A 136 4.85 -12.84 8.93
CA ASN A 136 4.84 -12.88 10.39
C ASN A 136 3.50 -12.43 11.00
N GLU A 137 2.80 -11.50 10.36
CA GLU A 137 1.46 -11.07 10.78
C GLU A 137 0.40 -12.14 10.46
N SER A 138 0.52 -12.76 9.29
CA SER A 138 -0.41 -13.80 8.84
C SER A 138 -0.25 -15.10 9.61
N LYS A 139 0.98 -15.56 9.85
CA LYS A 139 1.33 -16.85 10.47
C LYS A 139 0.70 -18.08 9.79
N GLY A 140 0.13 -17.92 8.60
CA GLY A 140 -0.68 -18.93 7.91
C GLY A 140 -2.12 -19.04 8.44
N GLU A 141 -2.51 -18.21 9.40
CA GLU A 141 -3.81 -18.24 10.08
C GLU A 141 -4.69 -17.03 9.76
N LYS A 142 -4.09 -15.85 9.59
CA LYS A 142 -4.77 -14.60 9.28
C LYS A 142 -4.60 -14.26 7.81
N GLN A 143 -5.70 -13.93 7.14
CA GLN A 143 -5.65 -13.43 5.77
C GLN A 143 -5.01 -12.04 5.70
N ILE A 144 -4.14 -11.85 4.72
CA ILE A 144 -3.51 -10.59 4.36
C ILE A 144 -3.95 -10.25 2.94
N GLU A 145 -4.35 -9.01 2.74
CA GLU A 145 -4.74 -8.51 1.43
C GLU A 145 -3.53 -7.95 0.68
N ILE A 146 -3.29 -8.46 -0.52
CA ILE A 146 -2.34 -7.87 -1.47
C ILE A 146 -3.16 -7.16 -2.54
N ILE A 147 -2.88 -5.87 -2.71
CA ILE A 147 -3.54 -5.01 -3.71
C ILE A 147 -3.42 -5.66 -5.10
N ASP A 148 -4.53 -5.71 -5.82
CA ASP A 148 -4.69 -6.31 -7.16
C ASP A 148 -4.49 -7.84 -7.25
N PHE A 149 -4.17 -8.52 -6.14
CA PHE A 149 -4.11 -9.99 -6.06
C PHE A 149 -5.27 -10.58 -5.25
N GLY A 150 -5.66 -9.93 -4.16
CA GLY A 150 -6.70 -10.38 -3.23
C GLY A 150 -6.15 -10.90 -1.90
N LYS A 151 -7.03 -11.52 -1.11
CA LYS A 151 -6.73 -12.03 0.23
C LYS A 151 -6.04 -13.38 0.16
N ILE A 152 -4.91 -13.51 0.86
CA ILE A 152 -4.12 -14.74 0.94
C ILE A 152 -3.60 -14.98 2.34
N TYR A 153 -3.14 -16.20 2.58
CA TYR A 153 -2.38 -16.55 3.77
C TYR A 153 -0.89 -16.56 3.43
N LEU A 154 -0.07 -16.05 4.35
CA LEU A 154 1.38 -16.02 4.26
C LEU A 154 1.98 -16.64 5.51
N LYS A 155 3.10 -17.34 5.36
CA LYS A 155 3.80 -17.95 6.48
C LYS A 155 5.29 -17.97 6.20
N ARG A 156 6.11 -17.75 7.22
CA ARG A 156 7.56 -18.00 7.08
C ARG A 156 7.83 -19.50 7.16
N ASP A 157 8.69 -19.98 6.28
CA ASP A 157 9.18 -21.34 6.42
C ASP A 157 10.01 -21.44 7.71
N ARG A 158 9.77 -22.50 8.49
CA ARG A 158 10.51 -22.74 9.74
C ARG A 158 11.94 -23.18 9.47
N SER A 159 12.20 -23.78 8.32
CA SER A 159 13.53 -24.27 7.94
C SER A 159 14.40 -23.15 7.34
N ASP A 160 13.81 -22.26 6.53
CA ASP A 160 14.51 -21.13 5.91
C ASP A 160 13.76 -19.81 6.11
N LEU A 161 13.84 -19.31 7.34
CA LEU A 161 13.23 -18.06 7.75
C LEU A 161 13.69 -16.86 6.89
N GLU A 162 14.95 -16.84 6.46
CA GLU A 162 15.52 -15.65 5.84
C GLU A 162 15.26 -15.55 4.34
N ASN A 163 15.19 -16.69 3.64
CA ASN A 163 15.10 -16.70 2.19
C ASN A 163 13.78 -17.24 1.67
N GLN A 164 12.85 -17.70 2.51
CA GLN A 164 11.61 -18.31 2.04
C GLN A 164 10.36 -17.80 2.77
N VAL A 165 9.32 -17.55 1.97
CA VAL A 165 7.95 -17.28 2.43
C VAL A 165 7.01 -18.18 1.67
N LEU A 166 6.14 -18.88 2.39
CA LEU A 166 5.08 -19.68 1.82
C LEU A 166 3.81 -18.83 1.68
N TRP A 167 3.07 -19.03 0.59
CA TRP A 167 1.75 -18.44 0.41
C TRP A 167 0.73 -19.48 0.02
N SER A 168 -0.53 -19.25 0.41
CA SER A 168 -1.64 -20.12 0.05
C SER A 168 -2.92 -19.29 -0.10
N PRO A 169 -3.80 -19.62 -1.06
CA PRO A 169 -5.13 -19.01 -1.13
C PRO A 169 -6.04 -19.45 0.02
N ILE A 170 -5.74 -20.61 0.63
CA ILE A 170 -6.47 -21.17 1.78
C ILE A 170 -5.60 -21.19 3.03
N LYS A 171 -6.23 -21.30 4.20
CA LYS A 171 -5.54 -21.36 5.48
C LYS A 171 -4.54 -22.53 5.50
N PHE A 172 -3.39 -22.34 6.15
CA PHE A 172 -2.42 -23.41 6.32
C PHE A 172 -2.88 -24.35 7.45
N GLU A 173 -3.03 -25.63 7.13
CA GLU A 173 -3.36 -26.68 8.11
C GLU A 173 -2.11 -27.52 8.44
N SER A 174 -1.17 -27.63 7.49
CA SER A 174 0.07 -28.39 7.62
C SER A 174 1.32 -27.54 7.39
N THR A 175 2.50 -28.12 7.68
CA THR A 175 3.80 -27.51 7.37
C THR A 175 4.16 -27.54 5.89
N ASN A 176 3.55 -28.45 5.13
CA ASN A 176 3.85 -28.66 3.70
C ASN A 176 2.84 -27.95 2.79
N ASP A 177 1.87 -27.24 3.37
CA ASP A 177 0.89 -26.50 2.61
C ASP A 177 1.50 -25.24 1.99
N GLY A 178 0.89 -24.80 0.90
CA GLY A 178 1.24 -23.56 0.23
C GLY A 178 2.35 -23.70 -0.79
N THR A 179 2.60 -22.58 -1.47
CA THR A 179 3.59 -22.44 -2.52
C THR A 179 4.73 -21.57 -2.03
N GLU A 180 5.97 -21.98 -2.29
CA GLU A 180 7.15 -21.22 -1.93
C GLU A 180 7.36 -19.97 -2.81
N ILE A 181 7.83 -18.92 -2.15
CA ILE A 181 8.41 -17.72 -2.73
C ILE A 181 9.80 -17.57 -2.11
N THR A 182 10.81 -17.88 -2.91
CA THR A 182 12.20 -17.66 -2.52
C THR A 182 12.59 -16.20 -2.70
N LYS A 183 13.51 -15.72 -1.86
CA LYS A 183 14.11 -14.40 -1.97
C LYS A 183 14.68 -14.17 -3.37
N THR A 184 15.32 -15.17 -3.96
CA THR A 184 15.85 -15.08 -5.34
C THR A 184 14.75 -14.87 -6.38
N ALA A 185 13.61 -15.56 -6.26
CA ALA A 185 12.47 -15.34 -7.15
C ALA A 185 11.87 -13.95 -6.97
N PHE A 186 11.75 -13.49 -5.72
CA PHE A 186 11.30 -12.16 -5.36
C PHE A 186 12.22 -11.07 -5.95
N ASP A 187 13.54 -11.18 -5.73
CA ASP A 187 14.53 -10.23 -6.20
C ASP A 187 14.55 -10.18 -7.74
N LYS A 188 14.49 -11.32 -8.43
CA LYS A 188 14.36 -11.38 -9.89
C LYS A 188 13.10 -10.69 -10.40
N ALA A 189 11.96 -10.89 -9.73
CA ALA A 189 10.72 -10.21 -10.09
C ALA A 189 10.81 -8.69 -9.85
N TYR A 190 11.50 -8.27 -8.78
CA TYR A 190 11.75 -6.87 -8.49
C TYR A 190 12.63 -6.22 -9.57
N ASP A 191 13.71 -6.88 -9.96
CA ASP A 191 14.65 -6.32 -10.94
C ASP A 191 14.06 -6.28 -12.36
N ARG A 192 13.22 -7.25 -12.74
CA ARG A 192 12.52 -7.26 -14.04
C ARG A 192 11.59 -6.07 -14.25
N HIS A 193 10.98 -5.54 -13.19
CA HIS A 193 10.10 -4.37 -13.29
C HIS A 193 10.84 -3.02 -13.33
N ASN A 194 12.18 -3.00 -13.48
CA ASN A 194 12.97 -1.76 -13.57
C ASN A 194 13.29 -1.34 -15.01
N THR A 195 12.86 -2.11 -16.02
CA THR A 195 13.22 -1.84 -17.42
C THR A 195 12.30 -0.85 -18.14
N ASP A 196 11.10 -0.54 -17.62
CA ASP A 196 10.10 0.21 -18.42
C ASP A 196 9.93 1.68 -18.01
N ILE A 197 10.69 2.19 -17.03
CA ILE A 197 10.58 3.61 -16.58
C ILE A 197 11.70 4.50 -17.17
N LYS A 198 12.65 3.96 -17.94
CA LYS A 198 13.79 4.74 -18.45
C LYS A 198 13.59 5.44 -19.80
N ASP A 199 12.52 5.19 -20.55
CA ASP A 199 12.35 5.75 -21.91
C ASP A 199 11.06 6.53 -22.12
N ILE A 200 10.73 7.50 -21.23
CA ILE A 200 9.64 8.46 -21.50
C ILE A 200 10.11 9.93 -21.44
N THR A 201 11.41 10.20 -21.42
CA THR A 201 11.95 11.59 -21.46
C THR A 201 12.92 11.86 -22.60
N LYS A 202 12.92 11.03 -23.64
CA LYS A 202 13.56 11.36 -24.92
C LYS A 202 12.54 11.25 -26.04
N THR A 203 11.92 12.36 -26.40
CA THR A 203 11.88 12.95 -27.75
C THR A 203 11.11 14.27 -27.66
#